data_AF-A0A7K2MI76-F1
#
_entry.id   AF-A0A7K2MI76-F1
#
_cell.length_a   1.000
_cell.length_b   1.000
_cell.length_c   1.000
_cell.angle_alpha   90.00
_cell.angle_beta   90.00
_cell.angle_gamma   90.00
#
_symmetry.space_group_name_H-M   'P 1'
#
loop_
_entity.id
_entity.type
_entity.pdbx_description
1 polymer ?
#
loop_
_entity_poly.entity_id
_entity_poly.type
_entity_poly.pdbx_seq_one_letter_code
_entity_poly.pdbx_strand_id
1 'polypeptide(L)'
;MSANGQIRHAFTGRLARKLAVAGTGAAVLALPLIGATTASAATPAAATTATTTATTYPNNLDGWIRESLDIMAQHGIPGTYDGIYRNIMRESSGNPNAINNWDINAINGTPSKGLLQVIDPTFQAYHVPGTSWDPYDPVANITAACNYAADRYGSMDNVFSAY
;
A
#
# COMPACT_ATOMS: atom_id res chain seq x y z
N MET A 1 -39.73 -47.15 0.01
CA MET A 1 -40.68 -46.50 -0.91
C MET A 1 -39.96 -45.34 -1.56
N SER A 2 -39.82 -45.40 -2.88
CA SER A 2 -39.05 -44.47 -3.71
C SER A 2 -40.00 -43.84 -4.73
N ALA A 3 -39.88 -42.53 -4.93
CA ALA A 3 -40.41 -41.69 -6.01
C ALA A 3 -40.08 -40.24 -5.62
N ASN A 4 -39.85 -39.23 -6.45
CA ASN A 4 -39.58 -39.03 -7.88
C ASN A 4 -39.41 -37.50 -7.97
N GLY A 5 -38.62 -36.96 -8.90
CA GLY A 5 -38.77 -35.53 -9.25
C GLY A 5 -37.53 -34.86 -9.83
N GLN A 6 -37.58 -34.54 -11.12
CA GLN A 6 -36.47 -34.15 -11.98
C GLN A 6 -36.12 -32.64 -11.96
N ILE A 7 -34.83 -32.38 -12.13
CA ILE A 7 -34.11 -31.43 -13.01
C ILE A 7 -34.87 -30.24 -13.68
N ARG A 8 -34.11 -29.13 -13.82
CA ARG A 8 -34.09 -28.06 -14.86
C ARG A 8 -34.83 -26.76 -14.44
N HIS A 9 -34.38 -25.52 -14.68
CA HIS A 9 -33.63 -24.91 -15.78
C HIS A 9 -32.94 -23.59 -15.33
N ALA A 10 -31.86 -23.22 -16.04
CA ALA A 10 -31.22 -21.90 -16.04
C ALA A 10 -32.07 -20.82 -16.74
N PHE A 11 -31.86 -19.53 -16.41
CA PHE A 11 -31.56 -18.51 -17.43
C PHE A 11 -31.13 -17.16 -16.82
N THR A 12 -30.07 -16.61 -17.39
CA THR A 12 -29.50 -15.27 -17.22
C THR A 12 -30.44 -14.17 -17.74
N GLY A 13 -30.65 -13.11 -16.96
CA GLY A 13 -31.31 -11.88 -17.41
C GLY A 13 -30.34 -10.72 -17.53
N ARG A 14 -29.64 -10.60 -18.68
CA ARG A 14 -29.02 -9.32 -19.11
C ARG A 14 -30.11 -8.50 -19.80
N LEU A 15 -30.53 -7.39 -19.19
CA LEU A 15 -31.41 -6.44 -19.87
C LEU A 15 -30.59 -5.43 -20.66
N ALA A 16 -31.00 -5.26 -21.91
CA ALA A 16 -30.26 -4.64 -22.97
C ALA A 16 -30.36 -3.11 -23.00
N ARG A 17 -29.27 -2.55 -23.53
CA ARG A 17 -29.07 -1.25 -24.17
C ARG A 17 -30.25 -0.84 -25.07
N LYS A 18 -30.61 0.46 -25.09
CA LYS A 18 -30.75 1.32 -26.29
C LYS A 18 -31.46 2.63 -25.94
N LEU A 19 -30.82 3.77 -26.23
CA LEU A 19 -31.51 5.01 -26.56
C LEU A 19 -30.88 5.60 -27.83
N ALA A 20 -31.75 6.16 -28.65
CA ALA A 20 -31.63 6.30 -30.09
C ALA A 20 -30.95 7.61 -30.54
N VAL A 21 -30.32 7.54 -31.71
CA VAL A 21 -29.85 8.66 -32.54
C VAL A 21 -30.93 8.97 -33.58
N ALA A 22 -31.35 10.23 -33.69
CA ALA A 22 -32.10 10.75 -34.83
C ALA A 22 -31.89 12.27 -34.93
N GLY A 23 -31.60 12.77 -36.15
CA GLY A 23 -31.67 14.20 -36.45
C GLY A 23 -30.62 14.70 -37.45
N THR A 24 -30.84 14.43 -38.74
CA THR A 24 -30.19 15.12 -39.86
C THR A 24 -30.88 16.46 -40.14
N GLY A 25 -30.10 17.50 -40.45
CA GLY A 25 -30.62 18.78 -40.97
C GLY A 25 -29.51 19.82 -41.13
N ALA A 26 -29.17 20.14 -42.38
CA ALA A 26 -28.15 21.13 -42.76
C ALA A 26 -28.82 22.30 -43.54
N ALA A 27 -28.41 23.55 -43.26
CA ALA A 27 -28.10 24.62 -44.25
C ALA A 27 -27.87 26.02 -43.62
N VAL A 28 -26.60 26.44 -43.62
CA VAL A 28 -25.90 27.74 -43.85
C VAL A 28 -26.65 29.09 -43.78
N LEU A 29 -26.08 30.07 -43.05
CA LEU A 29 -25.90 31.48 -43.48
C LEU A 29 -24.77 32.19 -42.68
N ALA A 30 -23.85 32.87 -43.38
CA ALA A 30 -22.63 33.49 -42.84
C ALA A 30 -22.82 34.95 -42.41
N LEU A 31 -22.04 35.42 -41.42
CA LEU A 31 -21.41 36.76 -41.33
C LEU A 31 -20.36 36.79 -40.19
N PRO A 32 -19.33 37.65 -40.24
CA PRO A 32 -18.05 37.45 -39.56
C PRO A 32 -18.03 38.04 -38.15
N LEU A 33 -17.41 37.35 -37.20
CA LEU A 33 -16.95 37.97 -35.97
C LEU A 33 -15.51 37.56 -35.70
N ILE A 34 -14.66 38.57 -35.77
CA ILE A 34 -13.26 38.56 -35.37
C ILE A 34 -13.21 38.13 -33.90
N GLY A 35 -12.52 37.03 -33.63
CA GLY A 35 -12.33 36.51 -32.28
C GLY A 35 -11.14 35.57 -32.28
N ALA A 36 -9.95 36.13 -32.07
CA ALA A 36 -8.74 35.37 -31.83
C ALA A 36 -8.90 34.56 -30.54
N THR A 37 -9.04 33.24 -30.66
CA THR A 37 -8.70 32.32 -29.59
C THR A 37 -7.78 31.25 -30.17
N THR A 38 -6.48 31.45 -30.00
CA THR A 38 -5.51 30.37 -30.15
C THR A 38 -5.82 29.34 -29.08
N ALA A 39 -6.57 28.29 -29.43
CA ALA A 39 -6.70 27.11 -28.60
C ALA A 39 -5.32 26.42 -28.56
N SER A 40 -4.52 26.76 -27.56
CA SER A 40 -3.30 26.02 -27.25
C SER A 40 -3.73 24.73 -26.55
N ALA A 41 -3.67 23.60 -27.26
CA ALA A 41 -3.72 22.29 -26.62
C ALA A 41 -2.53 22.21 -25.65
N ALA A 42 -2.82 22.18 -24.35
CA ALA A 42 -1.80 21.95 -23.34
C ALA A 42 -1.22 20.55 -23.55
N THR A 43 0.05 20.51 -23.96
CA THR A 43 0.86 19.30 -23.97
C THR A 43 0.75 18.64 -22.59
N PRO A 44 0.42 17.34 -22.47
CA PRO A 44 0.57 16.66 -21.19
C PRO A 44 2.04 16.79 -20.81
N ALA A 45 2.29 17.49 -19.69
CA ALA A 45 3.59 17.51 -19.07
C ALA A 45 3.99 16.05 -18.89
N ALA A 46 5.05 15.64 -19.58
CA ALA A 46 5.66 14.34 -19.37
C ALA A 46 5.96 14.25 -17.88
N ALA A 47 5.24 13.36 -17.18
CA ALA A 47 5.57 13.00 -15.83
C ALA A 47 7.03 12.54 -15.87
N THR A 48 7.90 13.31 -15.23
CA THR A 48 9.28 12.90 -14.98
C THR A 48 9.18 11.64 -14.14
N THR A 49 9.22 10.47 -14.78
CA THR A 49 9.48 9.22 -14.09
C THR A 49 10.87 9.40 -13.49
N ALA A 50 10.91 9.68 -12.18
CA ALA A 50 12.15 9.71 -11.44
C ALA A 50 12.79 8.34 -11.63
N THR A 51 13.85 8.29 -12.44
CA THR A 51 14.72 7.13 -12.51
C THR A 51 15.41 7.06 -11.15
N THR A 52 14.84 6.27 -10.24
CA THR A 52 15.48 5.89 -8.99
C THR A 52 16.76 5.18 -9.37
N THR A 53 17.90 5.85 -9.20
CA THR A 53 19.20 5.18 -9.12
C THR A 53 19.03 4.08 -8.08
N ALA A 54 19.13 2.82 -8.50
CA ALA A 54 18.96 1.69 -7.59
C ALA A 54 20.10 1.71 -6.57
N THR A 55 19.85 2.34 -5.42
CA THR A 55 20.67 2.17 -4.24
C THR A 55 20.52 0.71 -3.84
N THR A 56 21.59 -0.06 -3.99
CA THR A 56 21.60 -1.46 -3.56
C THR A 56 21.91 -1.52 -2.07
N TYR A 57 20.99 -2.04 -1.28
CA TYR A 57 21.23 -2.36 0.12
C TYR A 57 21.69 -3.81 0.27
N PRO A 58 22.60 -4.11 1.21
CA PRO A 58 22.92 -5.50 1.51
C PRO A 58 21.69 -6.21 2.09
N ASN A 59 21.50 -7.49 1.76
CA ASN A 59 20.39 -8.28 2.28
C ASN A 59 20.70 -8.80 3.70
N ASN A 60 20.77 -7.88 4.66
CA ASN A 60 21.01 -8.16 6.08
C ASN A 60 20.40 -7.05 6.94
N LEU A 61 20.48 -7.19 8.26
CA LEU A 61 19.86 -6.26 9.21
C LEU A 61 20.25 -4.79 8.99
N ASP A 62 21.54 -4.49 8.77
CA ASP A 62 21.99 -3.12 8.51
C ASP A 62 21.38 -2.57 7.22
N GLY A 63 21.38 -3.36 6.14
CA GLY A 63 20.79 -2.95 4.87
C GLY A 63 19.28 -2.75 4.94
N TRP A 64 18.55 -3.64 5.61
CA TRP A 64 17.10 -3.49 5.78
C TRP A 64 16.74 -2.24 6.58
N ILE A 65 17.50 -1.91 7.64
CA ILE A 65 17.28 -0.69 8.41
C ILE A 65 17.56 0.55 7.55
N ARG A 66 18.67 0.58 6.81
CA ARG A 66 19.02 1.72 5.93
C ARG A 66 17.99 1.92 4.82
N GLU A 67 17.57 0.84 4.18
CA GLU A 67 16.53 0.88 3.16
C GLU A 67 15.22 1.44 3.73
N SER A 68 14.83 0.95 4.91
CA SER A 68 13.64 1.45 5.60
C SER A 68 13.76 2.92 5.95
N LEU A 69 14.92 3.40 6.41
CA LEU A 69 15.14 4.82 6.70
C LEU A 69 15.00 5.70 5.45
N ASP A 70 15.50 5.25 4.31
CA ASP A 70 15.39 5.99 3.05
C ASP A 70 13.93 6.04 2.55
N ILE A 71 13.16 4.96 2.75
CA ILE A 71 11.72 4.94 2.47
C ILE A 71 10.97 5.85 3.47
N MET A 72 11.25 5.71 4.76
CA MET A 72 10.68 6.54 5.82
C MET A 72 10.89 8.03 5.55
N ALA A 73 12.08 8.44 5.12
CA ALA A 73 12.40 9.81 4.77
C ALA A 73 11.53 10.35 3.62
N GLN A 74 11.26 9.53 2.60
CA GLN A 74 10.36 9.90 1.48
C GLN A 74 8.92 10.11 1.93
N HIS A 75 8.50 9.43 3.00
CA HIS A 75 7.14 9.49 3.54
C HIS A 75 7.00 10.40 4.77
N GLY A 76 8.06 11.07 5.20
CA GLY A 76 8.05 11.95 6.37
C GLY A 76 7.91 11.20 7.71
N ILE A 77 8.30 9.93 7.76
CA ILE A 77 8.25 9.11 8.98
C ILE A 77 9.57 9.29 9.74
N PRO A 78 9.56 9.81 10.98
CA PRO A 78 10.76 9.98 11.78
C PRO A 78 11.29 8.66 12.35
N GLY A 79 12.61 8.57 12.48
CA GLY A 79 13.30 7.48 13.16
C GLY A 79 14.81 7.52 12.93
N THR A 80 15.56 6.86 13.81
CA THR A 80 17.01 6.69 13.66
C THR A 80 17.40 5.22 13.54
N TYR A 81 18.58 4.97 12.96
CA TYR A 81 19.14 3.62 12.88
C TYR A 81 19.19 2.94 14.25
N ASP A 82 19.72 3.64 15.27
CA ASP A 82 19.88 3.08 16.62
C ASP A 82 18.53 2.83 17.28
N GLY A 83 17.54 3.69 17.04
CA GLY A 83 16.17 3.53 17.54
C GLY A 83 15.46 2.31 16.95
N ILE A 84 15.67 2.06 15.66
CA ILE A 84 15.14 0.87 14.99
C ILE A 84 15.89 -0.37 15.46
N TYR A 85 17.22 -0.35 15.39
CA TYR A 85 18.08 -1.47 15.74
C TYR A 85 17.83 -1.99 17.16
N ARG A 86 17.77 -1.11 18.15
CA ARG A 86 17.55 -1.51 19.56
C ARG A 86 16.19 -2.18 19.78
N ASN A 87 15.15 -1.72 19.08
CA ASN A 87 13.83 -2.33 19.18
C ASN A 87 13.82 -3.69 18.48
N ILE A 88 14.40 -3.82 17.28
CA ILE A 88 14.53 -5.11 16.59
C ILE A 88 15.25 -6.14 17.46
N MET A 89 16.36 -5.75 18.09
CA MET A 89 17.12 -6.67 18.93
C MET A 89 16.32 -7.16 20.14
N ARG A 90 15.43 -6.33 20.67
CA ARG A 90 14.57 -6.66 21.80
C ARG A 90 13.37 -7.53 21.40
N GLU A 91 12.78 -7.26 20.23
CA GLU A 91 11.59 -7.95 19.73
C GLU A 91 11.89 -9.32 19.13
N SER A 92 12.95 -9.42 18.33
CA SER A 92 13.19 -10.62 17.49
C SER A 92 14.65 -11.10 17.50
N SER A 93 15.55 -10.39 18.18
CA SER A 93 17.00 -10.61 18.07
C SER A 93 17.50 -10.56 16.60
N GLY A 94 16.82 -9.78 15.75
CA GLY A 94 17.15 -9.66 14.32
C GLY A 94 16.61 -10.78 13.43
N ASN A 95 15.69 -11.63 13.93
CA ASN A 95 15.08 -12.69 13.13
C ASN A 95 13.86 -12.18 12.34
N PRO A 96 13.91 -12.06 11.00
CA PRO A 96 12.78 -11.58 10.20
C PRO A 96 11.62 -12.57 10.15
N ASN A 97 11.84 -13.83 10.52
CA ASN A 97 10.79 -14.87 10.55
C ASN A 97 10.24 -15.13 11.96
N ALA A 98 10.50 -14.23 12.92
CA ALA A 98 9.99 -14.37 14.27
C ALA A 98 8.45 -14.34 14.30
N ILE A 99 7.84 -15.21 15.11
CA ILE A 99 6.39 -15.27 15.32
C ILE A 99 6.09 -15.59 16.78
N ASN A 100 5.17 -14.85 17.38
CA ASN A 100 4.62 -15.15 18.69
C ASN A 100 3.35 -16.01 18.56
N ASN A 101 3.34 -17.19 19.17
CA ASN A 101 2.22 -18.14 19.08
C ASN A 101 1.51 -18.40 20.42
N TRP A 102 1.82 -17.63 21.46
CA TRP A 102 1.42 -17.94 22.84
C TRP A 102 0.62 -16.83 23.52
N ASP A 103 0.63 -15.61 23.00
CA ASP A 103 -0.13 -14.49 23.56
C ASP A 103 -1.62 -14.50 23.14
N ILE A 104 -2.37 -13.53 23.65
CA ILE A 104 -3.80 -13.40 23.35
C ILE A 104 -4.05 -13.08 21.87
N ASN A 105 -3.11 -12.41 21.20
CA ASN A 105 -3.21 -12.10 19.78
C ASN A 105 -3.08 -13.37 18.94
N ALA A 106 -2.13 -14.25 19.28
CA ALA A 106 -1.99 -15.56 18.67
C ALA A 106 -3.23 -16.44 18.89
N ILE A 107 -3.79 -16.45 20.10
CA ILE A 107 -5.04 -17.16 20.42
C ILE A 107 -6.20 -16.63 19.56
N ASN A 108 -6.25 -15.32 19.33
CA ASN A 108 -7.24 -14.66 18.49
C ASN A 108 -6.94 -14.77 16.98
N GLY A 109 -5.88 -15.46 16.58
CA GLY A 109 -5.53 -15.71 15.17
C GLY A 109 -4.78 -14.58 14.47
N THR A 110 -4.29 -13.58 15.21
CA THR A 110 -3.50 -12.45 14.69
C THR A 110 -2.15 -12.37 15.40
N PRO A 111 -1.29 -13.40 15.29
CA PRO A 111 -0.01 -13.41 15.99
C PRO A 111 0.89 -12.26 15.53
N SER A 112 1.73 -11.77 16.44
CA SER A 112 2.81 -10.83 16.15
C SER A 112 3.91 -11.48 15.29
N LYS A 113 4.42 -10.75 14.30
CA LYS A 113 5.34 -11.29 13.28
C LYS A 113 6.49 -10.33 12.95
N GLY A 114 7.59 -10.93 12.48
CA GLY A 114 8.71 -10.21 11.88
C GLY A 114 9.63 -9.53 12.89
N LEU A 115 10.48 -8.64 12.35
CA LEU A 115 11.58 -8.01 13.10
C LEU A 115 11.11 -7.19 14.31
N LEU A 116 9.97 -6.53 14.19
CA LEU A 116 9.39 -5.67 15.22
C LEU A 116 8.07 -6.21 15.79
N GLN A 117 7.78 -7.51 15.58
CA GLN A 117 6.64 -8.20 16.20
C GLN A 117 5.29 -7.47 16.00
N VAL A 118 5.05 -6.99 14.78
CA VAL A 118 3.80 -6.30 14.42
C VAL A 118 2.70 -7.31 14.10
N ILE A 119 1.47 -7.08 14.57
CA ILE A 119 0.30 -7.88 14.21
C ILE A 119 -0.27 -7.46 12.85
N ASP A 120 -0.88 -8.41 12.13
CA ASP A 120 -1.45 -8.18 10.79
C ASP A 120 -2.34 -6.93 10.65
N PRO A 121 -3.32 -6.64 11.55
CA PRO A 121 -4.16 -5.46 11.39
C PRO A 121 -3.38 -4.14 11.54
N THR A 122 -2.35 -4.11 12.39
CA THR A 122 -1.48 -2.93 12.52
C THR A 122 -0.60 -2.77 11.29
N PHE A 123 -0.01 -3.88 10.81
CA PHE A 123 0.80 -3.84 9.58
C PHE A 123 -0.01 -3.32 8.39
N GLN A 124 -1.25 -3.78 8.22
CA GLN A 124 -2.13 -3.33 7.14
C GLN A 124 -2.51 -1.86 7.26
N ALA A 125 -2.82 -1.39 8.48
CA ALA A 125 -3.21 0.00 8.71
C ALA A 125 -2.06 1.00 8.52
N TYR A 126 -0.82 0.58 8.80
CA TYR A 126 0.38 1.43 8.76
C TYR A 126 1.34 1.08 7.62
N HIS A 127 0.90 0.24 6.68
CA HIS A 127 1.67 -0.12 5.49
C HIS A 127 2.11 1.15 4.75
N VAL A 128 3.36 1.15 4.31
CA VAL A 128 3.94 2.28 3.57
C VAL A 128 4.01 1.92 2.10
N PRO A 129 3.37 2.72 1.21
CA PRO A 129 3.38 2.46 -0.22
C PRO A 129 4.80 2.30 -0.78
N GLY A 130 4.99 1.32 -1.67
CA GLY A 130 6.31 1.00 -2.22
C GLY A 130 7.06 -0.13 -1.50
N THR A 131 6.54 -0.61 -0.36
CA THR A 131 7.06 -1.80 0.34
C THR A 131 6.19 -3.04 0.09
N SER A 132 6.71 -4.22 0.41
CA SER A 132 5.98 -5.50 0.34
C SER A 132 4.72 -5.50 1.21
N TRP A 133 3.73 -6.32 0.86
CA TRP A 133 2.56 -6.60 1.71
C TRP A 133 2.75 -7.83 2.61
N ASP A 134 3.94 -8.44 2.60
CA ASP A 134 4.30 -9.53 3.49
C ASP A 134 4.81 -8.96 4.83
N PRO A 135 4.19 -9.27 5.99
CA PRO A 135 4.68 -8.84 7.29
C PRO A 135 6.02 -9.45 7.69
N TYR A 136 6.51 -10.50 7.00
CA TYR A 136 7.85 -11.05 7.19
C TYR A 136 8.92 -10.40 6.31
N ASP A 137 8.52 -9.58 5.33
CA ASP A 137 9.47 -8.76 4.58
C ASP A 137 10.11 -7.76 5.55
N PRO A 138 11.45 -7.77 5.69
CA PRO A 138 12.11 -7.02 6.75
C PRO A 138 11.93 -5.51 6.58
N VAL A 139 11.98 -5.01 5.34
CA VAL A 139 11.83 -3.59 5.04
C VAL A 139 10.39 -3.13 5.29
N ALA A 140 9.40 -3.89 4.80
CA ALA A 140 8.00 -3.58 5.04
C ALA A 140 7.65 -3.62 6.53
N ASN A 141 8.13 -4.64 7.26
CA ASN A 141 7.90 -4.78 8.70
C ASN A 141 8.48 -3.59 9.48
N ILE A 142 9.74 -3.22 9.21
CA ILE A 142 10.39 -2.07 9.85
C ILE A 142 9.62 -0.78 9.54
N THR A 143 9.33 -0.55 8.26
CA THR A 143 8.74 0.71 7.80
C THR A 143 7.32 0.89 8.36
N ALA A 144 6.50 -0.16 8.36
CA ALA A 144 5.15 -0.13 8.93
C ALA A 144 5.17 0.06 10.45
N ALA A 145 6.07 -0.61 11.17
CA ALA A 145 6.24 -0.43 12.61
C ALA A 145 6.68 1.01 12.97
N CYS A 146 7.59 1.59 12.19
CA CYS A 146 8.03 2.97 12.40
C CYS A 146 6.92 3.98 12.10
N ASN A 147 6.09 3.72 11.09
CA ASN A 147 4.92 4.54 10.80
C ASN A 147 3.92 4.51 11.96
N TYR A 148 3.64 3.33 12.51
CA TYR A 148 2.85 3.19 13.74
C TYR A 148 3.48 3.93 14.92
N ALA A 149 4.80 3.78 15.13
CA ALA A 149 5.50 4.45 16.23
C ALA A 149 5.48 5.97 16.09
N ALA A 150 5.56 6.50 14.87
CA ALA A 150 5.46 7.91 14.60
C ALA A 150 4.08 8.48 14.97
N ASP A 151 2.99 7.80 14.58
CA ASP A 151 1.64 8.21 14.92
C ASP A 151 1.39 8.20 16.45
N ARG A 152 1.88 7.17 17.14
CA ARG A 152 1.55 6.93 18.55
C ARG A 152 2.51 7.59 19.54
N TYR A 153 3.77 7.72 19.17
CA TYR A 153 4.87 8.14 20.06
C TYR A 153 5.75 9.23 19.45
N GLY A 154 5.47 9.68 18.22
CA GLY A 154 6.24 10.69 17.50
C GLY A 154 7.50 10.19 16.81
N SER A 155 8.05 9.02 17.18
CA SER A 155 9.15 8.34 16.50
C SER A 155 9.36 6.95 17.12
N MET A 156 9.94 6.01 16.35
CA MET A 156 10.52 4.77 16.89
C MET A 156 11.57 5.04 17.98
N ASP A 157 12.20 6.22 17.96
CA ASP A 157 13.16 6.66 18.98
C ASP A 157 12.54 6.90 20.36
N ASN A 158 11.22 6.97 20.46
CA ASN A 158 10.50 7.14 21.73
C ASN A 158 9.91 5.82 22.25
N VAL A 159 10.18 4.70 21.57
CA VAL A 159 9.73 3.36 21.97
C VAL A 159 10.83 2.69 22.78
N PHE A 160 10.47 2.30 24.01
CA PHE A 160 11.36 1.67 25.00
C PHE A 160 10.84 0.31 25.52
N SER A 161 9.61 -0.06 25.16
CA SER A 161 8.93 -1.30 25.56
C SER A 161 8.55 -2.13 24.35
N ALA A 162 8.03 -3.34 24.59
CA ALA A 162 7.76 -4.29 23.50
C ALA A 162 6.45 -3.96 22.87
N TYR A 163 6.38 -4.33 21.59
CA TYR A 163 5.13 -4.36 20.86
C TYR A 163 4.25 -5.50 21.37
#